data_AF-A0A959SW74-F1
#
_entry.id   AF-A0A959SW74-F1
#
_cell.length_a   1.000
_cell.length_b   1.000
_cell.length_c   1.000
_cell.angle_alpha   90.00
_cell.angle_beta   90.00
_cell.angle_gamma   90.00
#
_symmetry.space_group_name_H-M   'P 1'
#
loop_
_entity.id
_entity.type
_entity.pdbx_description
1 polymer ?
#
loop_
_entity_poly.entity_id
_entity_poly.type
_entity_poly.pdbx_seq_one_letter_code
_entity_poly.pdbx_strand_id
1 'polypeptide(L)'
;MTRIGLISDTHGWLDEKVFDYFSNCDEIWHAGDIGDELYKSEAFDKLKKFKPFKAVYGNIDGQAVRSEFPEQLVFTCEEVKVMMRHIGGYPPKYNPA
;
A
#
# COMPACT_ATOMS: atom_id res chain seq x y z
N MET A 1 -0.34 3.40 -20.26
CA MET A 1 -1.25 2.96 -19.20
C MET A 1 -0.45 2.17 -18.20
N THR A 2 -0.05 2.86 -17.14
CA THR A 2 0.63 2.30 -15.97
C THR A 2 -0.21 1.20 -15.36
N ARG A 3 0.36 0.01 -15.21
CA ARG A 3 -0.27 -1.13 -14.52
C ARG A 3 0.11 -1.09 -13.04
N ILE A 4 -0.89 -1.05 -12.17
CA ILE A 4 -0.68 -0.92 -10.73
C ILE A 4 -0.96 -2.26 -10.06
N GLY A 5 0.02 -2.78 -9.31
CA GLY A 5 -0.19 -3.88 -8.37
C GLY A 5 -0.67 -3.31 -7.04
N LEU A 6 -1.95 -3.48 -6.72
CA LEU A 6 -2.55 -2.98 -5.48
C LEU A 6 -2.75 -4.13 -4.48
N ILE A 7 -2.22 -3.99 -3.27
CA ILE A 7 -2.44 -4.89 -2.14
C ILE A 7 -2.81 -4.11 -0.87
N SER A 8 -3.36 -4.80 0.11
CA SER A 8 -3.62 -4.29 1.46
C SER A 8 -3.67 -5.45 2.44
N ASP A 9 -3.78 -5.16 3.74
CA ASP A 9 -4.17 -6.14 4.76
C ASP A 9 -3.26 -7.38 4.80
N THR A 10 -1.95 -7.18 4.56
CA THR A 10 -0.97 -8.26 4.62
C THR A 10 -0.73 -8.74 6.06
N HIS A 11 -1.02 -7.90 7.07
CA HIS A 11 -1.06 -8.29 8.48
C HIS A 11 0.20 -9.04 8.95
N GLY A 12 1.36 -8.65 8.43
CA GLY A 12 2.64 -9.26 8.81
C GLY A 12 3.06 -10.46 7.95
N TRP A 13 2.30 -10.83 6.92
CA TRP A 13 2.65 -11.93 6.02
C TRP A 13 2.46 -11.58 4.54
N LEU A 14 3.44 -11.97 3.72
CA LEU A 14 3.43 -11.75 2.28
C LEU A 14 3.82 -13.05 1.57
N ASP A 15 2.94 -13.54 0.69
CA ASP A 15 3.21 -14.70 -0.16
C ASP A 15 4.23 -14.33 -1.26
N GLU A 16 5.21 -15.20 -1.51
CA GLU A 16 6.20 -15.02 -2.58
C GLU A 16 5.56 -14.94 -3.97
N LYS A 17 4.37 -15.52 -4.17
CA LYS A 17 3.62 -15.42 -5.43
C LYS A 17 3.27 -13.98 -5.80
N VAL A 18 3.33 -13.03 -4.86
CA VAL A 18 3.09 -11.61 -5.16
C VAL A 18 4.05 -11.10 -6.23
N PHE A 19 5.29 -11.61 -6.27
CA PHE A 19 6.30 -11.21 -7.26
C PHE A 19 5.93 -11.70 -8.66
N ASP A 20 5.31 -12.88 -8.77
CA ASP A 20 4.81 -13.40 -10.04
C ASP A 20 3.60 -12.59 -10.53
N TYR A 21 2.64 -12.32 -9.64
CA TYR A 21 1.46 -11.53 -10.00
C TYR A 21 1.82 -10.10 -10.40
N PHE A 22 2.79 -9.50 -9.71
CA PHE A 22 3.20 -8.11 -9.95
C PHE A 22 4.34 -7.99 -10.96
N SER A 23 4.78 -9.10 -11.56
CA SER A 23 5.83 -9.13 -12.60
C SER A 23 5.52 -8.20 -13.79
N ASN A 24 4.26 -8.07 -14.16
CA ASN A 24 3.79 -7.23 -15.28
C ASN A 24 3.19 -5.89 -14.85
N CYS A 25 3.28 -5.51 -13.58
CA CYS A 25 2.91 -4.18 -13.09
C CYS A 25 4.07 -3.19 -13.23
N ASP A 26 3.81 -1.91 -13.36
CA ASP A 26 4.83 -0.85 -13.40
C ASP A 26 5.10 -0.28 -11.99
N GLU A 27 4.08 -0.24 -11.13
CA GLU A 27 4.16 0.23 -9.74
C GLU A 27 3.43 -0.71 -8.78
N ILE A 28 3.79 -0.65 -7.50
CA ILE A 28 3.15 -1.41 -6.41
C ILE A 28 2.63 -0.45 -5.36
N TRP A 29 1.34 -0.55 -5.03
CA TRP A 29 0.70 0.27 -4.01
C TRP A 29 0.17 -0.61 -2.86
N HIS A 30 0.48 -0.25 -1.62
CA HIS A 30 -0.05 -0.91 -0.42
C HIS A 30 -1.02 0.01 0.33
N ALA A 31 -2.30 -0.36 0.39
CA ALA A 31 -3.35 0.46 0.99
C ALA A 31 -3.48 0.29 2.51
N GLY A 32 -2.37 0.09 3.23
CA GLY A 32 -2.32 -0.08 4.69
C GLY A 32 -2.55 -1.48 5.23
N ASP A 33 -2.44 -1.60 6.56
CA ASP A 33 -2.40 -2.84 7.33
C ASP A 33 -1.28 -3.80 6.85
N ILE A 34 -0.05 -3.26 6.81
CA ILE A 34 1.17 -3.97 6.40
C ILE A 34 1.57 -5.02 7.46
N GLY A 35 1.56 -4.61 8.72
CA GLY A 35 2.03 -5.38 9.87
C GLY A 35 3.53 -5.22 10.12
N ASP A 36 3.87 -5.00 11.39
CA ASP A 36 5.24 -4.75 11.85
C ASP A 36 6.21 -5.91 11.54
N GLU A 37 5.71 -7.15 11.58
CA GLU A 37 6.52 -8.34 11.29
C GLU A 37 6.94 -8.38 9.81
N LEU A 38 6.02 -8.07 8.90
CA LEU A 38 6.33 -7.97 7.48
C LEU A 38 7.27 -6.79 7.24
N TYR A 39 6.97 -5.62 7.79
CA TYR A 39 7.78 -4.41 7.59
C TYR A 39 9.26 -4.60 7.97
N LYS A 40 9.54 -5.41 9.00
CA LYS A 40 10.92 -5.74 9.46
C LYS A 40 11.55 -6.91 8.70
N SER A 41 10.81 -7.58 7.83
CA SER A 41 11.27 -8.77 7.12
C SER A 41 12.03 -8.44 5.83
N GLU A 42 12.89 -9.36 5.41
CA GLU A 42 13.54 -9.28 4.10
C GLU A 42 12.55 -9.31 2.93
N ALA A 43 11.36 -9.90 3.12
CA ALA A 43 10.34 -9.97 2.08
C ALA A 43 9.79 -8.56 1.75
N PHE A 44 9.63 -7.70 2.75
CA PHE A 44 9.21 -6.32 2.54
C PHE A 44 10.30 -5.49 1.87
N ASP A 45 11.57 -5.67 2.26
CA ASP A 45 12.70 -5.05 1.58
C ASP A 45 12.77 -5.44 0.09
N LYS A 46 12.52 -6.71 -0.22
CA LYS A 46 12.43 -7.20 -1.60
C LYS A 46 11.25 -6.55 -2.33
N LEU A 47 10.07 -6.51 -1.71
CA LEU A 47 8.88 -5.88 -2.30
C LEU A 47 9.11 -4.41 -2.64
N LYS A 48 9.70 -3.66 -1.71
CA LYS A 48 9.99 -2.22 -1.85
C LYS A 48 11.07 -1.94 -2.90
N LYS A 49 12.02 -2.85 -3.09
CA LYS A 49 13.08 -2.75 -4.12
C LYS A 49 12.64 -3.29 -5.48
N PHE A 50 11.61 -4.13 -5.53
CA PHE A 50 11.18 -4.78 -6.76
C PHE A 50 10.70 -3.77 -7.80
N LYS A 51 9.88 -2.80 -7.39
CA LYS A 51 9.27 -1.76 -8.25
C LYS A 51 8.99 -0.49 -7.45
N PRO A 52 8.71 0.66 -8.10
CA PRO A 52 8.25 1.86 -7.41
C PRO A 52 7.09 1.54 -6.46
N PHE A 53 7.33 1.77 -5.16
CA PHE A 53 6.43 1.37 -4.09
C PHE A 53 5.80 2.61 -3.44
N LYS A 54 4.49 2.59 -3.27
CA LYS A 54 3.73 3.63 -2.54
C LYS A 54 2.90 2.94 -1.46
N ALA A 55 2.84 3.51 -0.26
CA ALA A 55 2.00 2.94 0.79
C ALA A 55 1.41 4.02 1.70
N VAL A 56 0.36 3.62 2.39
CA VAL A 56 -0.17 4.30 3.58
C VAL A 56 -0.14 3.32 4.75
N TYR A 57 -0.12 3.83 5.97
CA TYR A 57 -0.32 2.95 7.13
C TYR A 57 -1.81 2.70 7.38
N GLY A 58 -2.12 1.55 7.99
CA GLY A 58 -3.43 1.20 8.52
C GLY A 58 -3.47 1.17 10.05
N ASN A 59 -4.56 0.63 10.60
CA ASN A 59 -4.80 0.62 12.05
C ASN A 59 -3.88 -0.33 12.81
N ILE A 60 -3.50 -1.48 12.22
CA ILE A 60 -2.65 -2.47 12.89
C ILE A 60 -1.15 -2.14 12.80
N ASP A 61 -0.79 -1.17 11.97
CA ASP A 61 0.61 -0.79 11.75
C ASP A 61 1.20 -0.03 12.94
N GLY A 62 2.40 -0.41 13.36
CA GLY A 62 3.12 0.18 14.48
C GLY A 62 3.90 1.45 14.13
N GLN A 63 4.62 1.98 15.12
CA GLN A 63 5.31 3.26 15.00
C GLN A 63 6.33 3.29 13.85
N ALA A 64 7.03 2.19 13.59
CA ALA A 64 8.04 2.13 12.53
C ALA A 64 7.41 2.35 11.15
N VAL A 65 6.32 1.65 10.84
CA VAL A 65 5.55 1.80 9.59
C VAL A 65 4.97 3.21 9.49
N ARG A 66 4.35 3.70 10.57
CA ARG A 66 3.74 5.05 10.63
C ARG A 66 4.74 6.20 10.54
N SER A 67 6.01 5.96 10.85
CA SER A 67 7.06 6.97 10.69
C SER A 67 7.54 7.08 9.24
N GLU A 68 7.35 6.02 8.45
CA GLU A 68 7.77 6.00 7.05
C GLU A 68 6.63 6.38 6.10
N PHE A 69 5.45 5.78 6.29
CA PHE A 69 4.32 5.98 5.41
C PHE A 69 3.33 6.99 6.03
N PRO A 70 2.67 7.83 5.22
CA PRO A 70 1.65 8.73 5.73
C PRO A 70 0.31 8.00 5.95
N GLU A 71 -0.60 8.63 6.69
CA GLU A 71 -1.99 8.14 6.84
C GLU A 71 -2.76 8.22 5.52
N GLN A 72 -2.51 9.30 4.77
CA GLN A 72 -3.15 9.61 3.53
C GLN A 72 -2.10 10.04 2.52
N LEU A 73 -2.13 9.42 1.34
CA LEU A 73 -1.24 9.75 0.25
C LEU A 73 -2.07 10.28 -0.93
N VAL A 74 -1.73 11.48 -1.40
CA VAL A 74 -2.36 12.09 -2.58
C VAL A 74 -1.29 12.32 -3.62
N PHE A 75 -1.50 11.79 -4.83
CA PHE A 75 -0.52 11.86 -5.91
C PHE A 75 -1.23 11.80 -7.27
N THR A 76 -0.46 11.98 -8.34
CA THR A 76 -0.95 11.85 -9.71
C THR A 76 -0.31 10.63 -10.35
N CYS A 77 -1.11 9.77 -10.96
CA CYS A 77 -0.65 8.68 -11.83
C CYS A 77 -1.21 8.94 -13.23
N GLU A 78 -0.32 9.19 -14.19
CA GLU A 78 -0.69 9.71 -15.52
C GLU A 78 -1.52 11.00 -15.39
N GLU A 79 -2.78 11.02 -15.84
CA GLU A 79 -3.67 12.18 -15.74
C GLU A 79 -4.72 12.05 -14.61
N VAL A 80 -4.59 11.02 -13.76
CA VAL A 80 -5.54 10.72 -12.69
C VAL A 80 -4.97 11.14 -11.35
N LYS A 81 -5.73 11.96 -10.62
CA LYS A 81 -5.45 12.27 -9.21
C LYS A 81 -5.95 11.13 -8.32
N VAL A 82 -5.03 10.50 -7.61
CA VAL A 82 -5.28 9.37 -6.72
C VAL A 82 -5.16 9.82 -5.27
N MET A 83 -6.13 9.44 -4.45
CA MET A 83 -6.02 9.52 -2.99
C MET A 83 -6.12 8.10 -2.43
N MET A 84 -5.14 7.74 -1.61
CA MET A 84 -5.08 6.46 -0.92
C MET A 84 -5.07 6.68 0.59
N ARG A 85 -5.92 5.93 1.31
CA ARG A 85 -6.01 5.84 2.77
C ARG A 85 -6.60 4.49 3.11
N HIS A 86 -6.14 3.86 4.19
CA HIS A 86 -6.65 2.56 4.63
C HIS A 86 -8.10 2.67 5.13
N ILE A 87 -8.36 3.57 6.08
CA ILE A 87 -9.70 3.81 6.63
C ILE A 87 -10.35 4.99 5.91
N GLY A 88 -11.26 4.72 4.98
CA GLY A 88 -12.04 5.76 4.27
C GLY A 88 -13.08 6.48 5.14
N GLY A 89 -13.46 5.89 6.27
CA GLY A 89 -14.57 6.35 7.14
C GLY A 89 -15.88 5.59 6.87
N TYR A 90 -17.00 6.11 7.38
CA TYR A 90 -18.35 5.56 7.11
C TYR A 90 -19.21 6.53 6.27
N PRO A 91 -20.05 6.04 5.34
CA PRO A 91 -21.04 6.89 4.67
C PRO A 91 -21.98 7.51 5.72
N PRO A 92 -22.47 8.75 5.54
CA PRO A 92 -22.46 9.57 4.32
C PRO A 92 -21.25 10.52 4.17
N LYS A 93 -20.20 10.41 5.01
CA LYS A 93 -19.11 11.40 5.07
C LYS A 93 -18.31 11.59 3.77
N TYR A 94 -18.27 10.59 2.89
CA TYR A 94 -17.51 10.62 1.62
C TYR A 94 -18.36 10.23 0.40
N ASN A 95 -19.64 9.94 0.60
CA ASN A 95 -20.63 9.79 -0.46
C ASN A 95 -21.88 10.55 -0.02
N PRO A 96 -21.89 11.89 -0.17
CA PRO A 96 -23.10 12.69 -0.01
C PRO A 96 -23.97 12.49 -1.26
N ALA A 97 -24.45 11.26 -1.45
CA ALA A 97 -25.57 10.95 -2.32
C ALA A 97 -26.84 10.94 -1.47
#